data_AF-A0A1T1BK85-F1
#
_entry.id   AF-A0A1T1BK85-F1
#
_cell.length_a   1.000
_cell.length_b   1.000
_cell.length_c   1.000
_cell.angle_alpha   90.00
_cell.angle_beta   90.00
_cell.angle_gamma   90.00
#
_symmetry.space_group_name_H-M   'P 1'
#
loop_
_entity.id
_entity.type
_entity.pdbx_description
1 polymer ?
#
loop_
_entity_poly.entity_id
_entity_poly.type
_entity_poly.pdbx_seq_one_letter_code
_entity_poly.pdbx_strand_id
1 'polypeptide(L)'
;MQNKIKTTVQIDTLSFGLFQPIRVKGLFLADQKKDTLIAGRELNVDINWLDLASNQLTFSSIALDGVTIKVDQNNRGKFNFDYILKAFESTDPPKETSSNAMAIVLQKIKLNQVRLVYQQAKDPLQTNIKIKHFDTQFQTFDLENQIVAIPKINLVGLTATISQTLTTSLQKIAPNAIVLPPNRPWKVSVGEIDLKKVHVDYAESSQKMKGQVSFRRWYTKLELLDLANELVVINKTQFENLRGAVSLGKTTSIAAPSTETPQTKPNAWEVKIKQTEVAQLFFQWDNHNVNPITKGLDFNHLQLKNSHFKPRISITLHNLLPPTL
;
A
#
# COMPACT_ATOMS: atom_id res chain seq x y z
N MET A 1 20.09 14.91 18.07
CA MET A 1 18.92 14.05 17.79
C MET A 1 18.59 13.12 18.97
N GLN A 2 19.47 12.21 19.35
CA GLN A 2 19.27 11.24 20.45
C GLN A 2 18.77 11.88 21.77
N ASN A 3 19.34 13.01 22.19
CA ASN A 3 18.90 13.72 23.40
C ASN A 3 17.46 14.25 23.34
N LYS A 4 16.91 14.50 22.14
CA LYS A 4 15.56 15.02 21.93
C LYS A 4 14.53 13.89 21.89
N ILE A 5 14.82 12.85 21.10
CA ILE A 5 13.90 11.73 20.88
C ILE A 5 14.01 10.62 21.95
N LYS A 6 15.05 10.68 22.80
CA LYS A 6 15.29 9.77 23.95
C LYS A 6 15.34 8.28 23.57
N THR A 7 15.93 7.95 22.42
CA THR A 7 16.20 6.56 22.00
C THR A 7 17.51 6.45 21.22
N THR A 8 17.99 5.22 21.01
CA THR A 8 19.23 4.92 20.31
C THR A 8 19.16 5.33 18.84
N VAL A 9 20.14 6.13 18.42
CA VAL A 9 20.40 6.48 17.02
C VAL A 9 21.87 6.20 16.75
N GLN A 10 22.15 5.43 15.71
CA GLN A 10 23.50 5.16 15.23
C GLN A 10 23.56 5.47 13.73
N ILE A 11 24.63 6.14 13.32
CA ILE A 11 24.94 6.50 11.94
C ILE A 11 26.44 6.30 11.76
N ASP A 12 26.86 5.48 10.80
CA ASP A 12 28.28 5.28 10.50
C ASP A 12 28.86 6.48 9.77
N THR A 13 28.13 7.04 8.80
CA THR A 13 28.57 8.21 8.05
C THR A 13 27.38 9.08 7.67
N LEU A 14 27.52 10.37 7.93
CA LEU A 14 26.62 11.41 7.46
C LEU A 14 27.39 12.34 6.53
N SER A 15 26.98 12.42 5.27
CA SER A 15 27.53 13.34 4.29
C SER A 15 26.45 14.31 3.84
N PHE A 16 26.71 15.60 3.98
CA PHE A 16 25.83 16.68 3.52
C PHE A 16 26.68 17.87 3.14
N GLY A 17 26.14 18.73 2.29
CA GLY A 17 26.79 19.95 1.84
C GLY A 17 25.82 20.82 1.05
N LEU A 18 26.15 22.10 0.91
CA LEU A 18 25.34 22.99 0.08
C LEU A 18 25.37 22.46 -1.37
N PHE A 19 24.19 22.29 -1.97
CA PHE A 19 24.03 21.69 -3.31
C PHE A 19 24.52 20.24 -3.45
N GLN A 20 24.61 19.49 -2.35
CA GLN A 20 24.91 18.06 -2.35
C GLN A 20 23.74 17.26 -1.76
N PRO A 21 23.49 16.02 -2.22
CA PRO A 21 22.53 15.14 -1.58
C PRO A 21 22.94 14.81 -0.15
N ILE A 22 21.96 14.71 0.73
CA ILE A 22 22.13 14.18 2.09
C ILE A 22 22.27 12.66 1.98
N ARG A 23 23.42 12.13 2.40
CA ARG A 23 23.71 10.69 2.42
C ARG A 23 23.92 10.21 3.84
N VAL A 24 23.21 9.16 4.22
CA VAL A 24 23.33 8.48 5.52
C VAL A 24 23.70 7.03 5.25
N LYS A 25 24.85 6.59 5.78
CA LYS A 25 25.29 5.19 5.73
C LYS A 25 25.25 4.57 7.12
N GLY A 26 24.84 3.31 7.19
CA GLY A 26 24.75 2.56 8.44
C GLY A 26 23.78 3.18 9.43
N LEU A 27 22.53 3.39 9.02
CA LEU A 27 21.50 3.98 9.87
C LEU A 27 20.87 2.88 10.74
N PHE A 28 20.87 3.09 12.05
CA PHE A 28 20.03 2.35 12.99
C PHE A 28 19.28 3.32 13.90
N LEU A 29 17.97 3.20 13.94
CA LEU A 29 17.06 3.97 14.79
C LEU A 29 16.19 2.97 15.55
N ALA A 30 16.27 2.99 16.87
CA ALA A 30 15.41 2.20 17.73
C ALA A 30 14.07 2.91 17.99
N ASP A 31 13.03 2.17 18.36
CA ASP A 31 11.82 2.71 18.97
C ASP A 31 12.01 2.94 20.48
N GLN A 32 10.97 3.39 21.19
CA GLN A 32 11.04 3.56 22.66
C GLN A 32 11.07 2.25 23.45
N LYS A 33 10.79 1.10 22.80
CA LYS A 33 10.89 -0.24 23.40
C LYS A 33 12.25 -0.90 23.13
N LYS A 34 13.19 -0.17 22.51
CA LYS A 34 14.52 -0.66 22.12
C LYS A 34 14.48 -1.74 21.02
N ASP A 35 13.39 -1.85 20.25
CA ASP A 35 13.37 -2.62 19.00
C ASP A 35 13.74 -1.70 17.83
N THR A 36 14.04 -2.27 16.66
CA THR A 36 14.36 -1.55 15.42
C THR A 36 13.12 -0.82 14.90
N LEU A 37 13.22 0.50 14.71
CA LEU A 37 12.27 1.28 13.92
C LEU A 37 12.72 1.34 12.46
N ILE A 38 13.99 1.71 12.24
CA ILE A 38 14.64 1.73 10.92
C ILE A 38 16.05 1.18 11.06
N ALA A 39 16.44 0.27 10.18
CA ALA A 39 17.82 -0.19 10.01
C ALA A 39 18.15 -0.23 8.52
N GLY A 40 19.24 0.41 8.09
CA GLY A 40 19.51 0.55 6.67
C GLY A 40 20.97 0.75 6.32
N ARG A 41 21.39 0.19 5.18
CA ARG A 41 22.73 0.38 4.64
C ARG A 41 22.93 1.80 4.13
N GLU A 42 22.01 2.31 3.31
CA GLU A 42 22.14 3.66 2.73
C GLU A 42 20.78 4.33 2.51
N LEU A 43 20.70 5.60 2.91
CA LEU A 43 19.62 6.54 2.62
C LEU A 43 20.23 7.75 1.91
N ASN A 44 19.73 8.07 0.73
CA ASN A 44 20.11 9.25 -0.03
C ASN A 44 18.88 10.12 -0.29
N VAL A 45 18.97 11.40 0.09
CA VAL A 45 17.91 12.39 -0.13
C VAL A 45 18.53 13.58 -0.84
N ASP A 46 18.07 13.83 -2.06
CA ASP A 46 18.49 14.98 -2.85
C ASP A 46 17.40 16.06 -2.82
N ILE A 47 17.77 17.27 -2.40
CA ILE A 47 16.87 18.40 -2.19
C ILE A 47 17.29 19.52 -3.14
N ASN A 48 16.31 20.12 -3.83
CA ASN A 48 16.56 21.34 -4.57
C ASN A 48 16.62 22.54 -3.62
N TRP A 49 17.83 22.98 -3.32
CA TRP A 49 18.08 24.09 -2.39
C TRP A 49 17.58 25.44 -2.91
N LEU A 50 17.43 25.61 -4.23
CA LEU A 50 16.95 26.87 -4.81
C LEU A 50 15.45 27.07 -4.58
N ASP A 51 14.67 25.98 -4.58
CA ASP A 51 13.22 26.03 -4.38
C ASP A 51 12.83 26.48 -2.96
N LEU A 52 13.76 26.36 -1.99
CA LEU A 52 13.54 26.83 -0.62
C LEU A 52 13.33 28.35 -0.56
N ALA A 53 13.94 29.11 -1.47
CA ALA A 53 13.74 30.57 -1.56
C ALA A 53 12.32 30.94 -1.99
N SER A 54 11.62 30.02 -2.68
CA SER A 54 10.22 30.15 -3.09
C SER A 54 9.25 29.42 -2.14
N ASN A 55 9.65 29.16 -0.89
CA ASN A 55 8.84 28.44 0.11
C ASN A 55 8.39 27.04 -0.37
N GLN A 56 9.28 26.33 -1.09
CA GLN A 56 9.03 25.00 -1.62
C GLN A 56 10.17 24.04 -1.25
N LEU A 57 9.82 22.88 -0.69
CA LEU A 57 10.73 21.77 -0.42
C LEU A 57 10.58 20.72 -1.52
N THR A 58 11.48 20.73 -2.48
CA THR A 58 11.52 19.74 -3.57
C THR A 58 12.53 18.64 -3.26
N PHE A 59 12.04 17.42 -3.13
CA PHE A 59 12.85 16.21 -3.13
C PHE A 59 13.10 15.77 -4.58
N SER A 60 14.26 16.15 -5.12
CA SER A 60 14.71 15.72 -6.45
C SER A 60 14.84 14.20 -6.55
N SER A 61 15.29 13.56 -5.47
CA SER A 61 15.20 12.10 -5.34
C SER A 61 15.23 11.63 -3.89
N ILE A 62 14.52 10.54 -3.62
CA ILE A 62 14.66 9.74 -2.40
C ILE A 62 15.09 8.34 -2.82
N ALA A 63 16.25 7.88 -2.32
CA ALA A 63 16.76 6.56 -2.59
C ALA A 63 17.08 5.78 -1.31
N LEU A 64 16.51 4.58 -1.19
CA LEU A 64 16.77 3.63 -0.11
C LEU A 64 17.51 2.42 -0.67
N ASP A 65 18.58 1.98 0.01
CA ASP A 65 19.27 0.73 -0.33
C ASP A 65 19.52 -0.11 0.92
N GLY A 66 18.95 -1.32 0.93
CA GLY A 66 19.11 -2.28 2.02
C GLY A 66 18.47 -1.79 3.32
N VAL A 67 17.26 -1.23 3.25
CA VAL A 67 16.56 -0.63 4.38
C VAL A 67 15.42 -1.52 4.87
N THR A 68 15.38 -1.78 6.18
CA THR A 68 14.24 -2.38 6.88
C THR A 68 13.56 -1.32 7.73
N ILE A 69 12.24 -1.21 7.59
CA ILE A 69 11.37 -0.32 8.37
C ILE A 69 10.36 -1.20 9.12
N LYS A 70 10.21 -0.99 10.42
CA LYS A 70 9.16 -1.64 11.22
C LYS A 70 8.19 -0.60 11.76
N VAL A 71 6.90 -0.78 11.49
CA VAL A 71 5.83 0.09 11.97
C VAL A 71 4.88 -0.73 12.82
N ASP A 72 4.75 -0.37 14.09
CA ASP A 72 3.86 -1.04 15.03
C ASP A 72 2.84 -0.06 15.59
N GLN A 73 1.55 -0.42 15.52
CA GLN A 73 0.45 0.31 16.14
C GLN A 73 -0.14 -0.52 17.29
N ASN A 74 -0.13 0.06 18.49
CA ASN A 74 -0.64 -0.65 19.67
C ASN A 74 -2.18 -0.61 19.79
N ASN A 75 -2.72 -1.29 20.80
CA ASN A 75 -4.18 -1.35 21.06
C ASN A 75 -4.84 0.02 21.35
N ARG A 76 -4.05 1.06 21.62
CA ARG A 76 -4.51 2.44 21.83
C ARG A 76 -4.37 3.31 20.57
N GLY A 77 -4.03 2.71 19.42
CA GLY A 77 -3.84 3.41 18.15
C GLY A 77 -2.52 4.19 18.02
N LYS A 78 -1.62 4.12 19.02
CA LYS A 78 -0.33 4.84 18.98
C LYS A 78 0.70 4.06 18.16
N PHE A 79 1.44 4.76 17.31
CA PHE A 79 2.53 4.17 16.54
C PHE A 79 3.85 4.18 17.31
N ASN A 80 4.72 3.23 16.99
CA ASN A 80 6.08 3.13 17.53
C ASN A 80 6.98 4.32 17.13
N PHE A 81 6.58 5.20 16.20
CA PHE A 81 7.29 6.43 15.83
C PHE A 81 6.68 7.73 16.37
N ASP A 82 5.53 7.69 17.06
CA ASP A 82 4.84 8.90 17.57
C ASP A 82 5.73 9.78 18.44
N TYR A 83 6.69 9.18 19.13
CA TYR A 83 7.65 9.88 19.99
C TYR A 83 8.57 10.83 19.21
N ILE A 84 8.84 10.53 17.93
CA ILE A 84 9.65 11.39 17.06
C ILE A 84 8.83 12.65 16.74
N LEU A 85 7.58 12.48 16.30
CA LEU A 85 6.69 13.61 15.98
C LEU A 85 6.58 14.56 17.17
N LYS A 86 6.26 14.02 18.35
CA LYS A 86 6.17 14.79 19.60
C LYS A 86 7.46 15.49 20.01
N ALA A 87 8.61 14.88 19.74
CA ALA A 87 9.90 15.50 20.03
C ALA A 87 10.20 16.70 19.12
N PHE A 88 9.52 16.84 17.97
CA PHE A 88 9.71 17.95 17.03
C PHE A 88 8.51 18.89 16.90
N GLU A 89 7.42 18.66 17.64
CA GLU A 89 6.33 19.61 17.81
C GLU A 89 6.84 20.91 18.46
N SER A 90 6.36 22.05 17.97
CA SER A 90 6.65 23.36 18.55
C SER A 90 5.89 23.52 19.87
N THR A 91 6.56 24.02 20.92
CA THR A 91 5.92 24.37 22.19
C THR A 91 5.33 25.78 22.18
N ASP A 92 5.68 26.59 21.19
CA ASP A 92 5.16 27.95 21.06
C ASP A 92 3.72 27.90 20.52
N PRO A 93 2.82 28.77 21.02
CA PRO A 93 1.50 28.94 20.42
C PRO A 93 1.67 29.28 18.93
N PRO A 94 0.78 28.78 18.04
CA PRO A 94 0.84 29.11 16.63
C PRO A 94 0.88 30.63 16.49
N LYS A 95 1.98 31.18 15.97
CA LYS A 95 2.00 32.58 15.59
C LYS A 95 0.98 32.73 14.47
N GLU A 96 0.05 33.68 14.61
CA GLU A 96 -0.82 34.12 13.52
C GLU A 96 0.03 34.81 12.45
N THR A 97 0.82 34.03 11.73
CA THR A 97 1.51 34.47 10.52
C THR A 97 0.82 33.81 9.36
N SER A 98 0.18 34.65 8.54
CA SER A 98 -0.40 34.37 7.23
C SER A 98 0.62 33.86 6.19
N SER A 99 1.69 33.16 6.60
CA SER A 99 2.62 32.58 5.65
C SER A 99 1.98 31.34 5.02
N ASN A 100 1.87 31.34 3.69
CA ASN A 100 1.44 30.17 2.93
C ASN A 100 2.24 28.93 3.41
N ALA A 101 1.55 27.79 3.53
CA ALA A 101 2.21 26.53 3.88
C ALA A 101 3.34 26.24 2.88
N MET A 102 4.44 25.68 3.36
CA MET A 102 5.56 25.27 2.48
C MET A 102 5.08 24.16 1.54
N ALA A 103 5.23 24.35 0.23
CA ALA A 103 4.88 23.34 -0.77
C ALA A 103 5.88 22.18 -0.71
N ILE A 104 5.40 20.93 -0.76
CA ILE A 104 6.26 19.74 -0.79
C ILE A 104 6.11 19.04 -2.14
N VAL A 105 7.22 18.89 -2.86
CA VAL A 105 7.27 18.26 -4.18
C VAL A 105 8.22 17.07 -4.15
N LEU A 106 7.84 15.97 -4.80
CA LEU A 106 8.66 14.77 -4.93
C LEU A 106 8.80 14.41 -6.40
N GLN A 107 10.04 14.30 -6.89
CA GLN A 107 10.30 14.02 -8.31
C GLN A 107 10.58 12.55 -8.56
N LYS A 108 11.41 11.88 -7.74
CA LYS A 108 11.84 10.50 -7.97
C LYS A 108 11.92 9.71 -6.68
N ILE A 109 11.50 8.45 -6.73
CA ILE A 109 11.73 7.46 -5.67
C ILE A 109 12.48 6.27 -6.26
N LYS A 110 13.49 5.77 -5.55
CA LYS A 110 14.19 4.53 -5.88
C LYS A 110 14.38 3.68 -4.63
N LEU A 111 13.90 2.45 -4.66
CA LEU A 111 14.04 1.51 -3.55
C LEU A 111 14.81 0.29 -4.04
N ASN A 112 15.86 -0.09 -3.32
CA ASN A 112 16.61 -1.33 -3.56
C ASN A 112 16.65 -2.14 -2.27
N GLN A 113 16.23 -3.40 -2.35
CA GLN A 113 16.29 -4.33 -1.21
C GLN A 113 15.63 -3.77 0.05
N VAL A 114 14.40 -3.26 -0.09
CA VAL A 114 13.65 -2.66 1.01
C VAL A 114 12.71 -3.68 1.62
N ARG A 115 12.61 -3.67 2.96
CA ARG A 115 11.65 -4.46 3.73
C ARG A 115 10.80 -3.55 4.61
N LEU A 116 9.49 -3.71 4.52
CA LEU A 116 8.53 -3.10 5.43
C LEU A 116 7.86 -4.19 6.26
N VAL A 117 7.88 -4.03 7.58
CA VAL A 117 7.11 -4.84 8.52
C VAL A 117 6.09 -3.91 9.16
N TYR A 118 4.81 -4.27 9.07
CA TYR A 118 3.73 -3.51 9.69
C TYR A 118 2.92 -4.43 10.61
N GLN A 119 2.61 -3.96 11.81
CA GLN A 119 1.77 -4.67 12.77
C GLN A 119 0.76 -3.71 13.39
N GLN A 120 -0.51 -4.09 13.41
CA GLN A 120 -1.57 -3.42 14.15
C GLN A 120 -2.15 -4.39 15.17
N ALA A 121 -2.31 -3.94 16.41
CA ALA A 121 -2.74 -4.80 17.52
C ALA A 121 -4.26 -4.81 17.75
N LYS A 122 -4.95 -3.68 17.54
CA LYS A 122 -6.40 -3.54 17.83
C LYS A 122 -7.27 -4.40 16.92
N ASP A 123 -7.03 -4.29 15.61
CA ASP A 123 -7.60 -5.15 14.57
C ASP A 123 -6.39 -5.87 13.97
N PRO A 124 -6.07 -7.08 14.46
CA PRO A 124 -4.80 -7.73 14.17
C PRO A 124 -4.53 -7.79 12.68
N LEU A 125 -3.50 -7.07 12.25
CA LEU A 125 -3.02 -7.05 10.87
C LEU A 125 -1.50 -7.08 10.92
N GLN A 126 -0.91 -8.10 10.30
CA GLN A 126 0.53 -8.28 10.18
C GLN A 126 0.89 -8.35 8.72
N THR A 127 1.78 -7.46 8.30
CA THR A 127 2.23 -7.36 6.91
C THR A 127 3.75 -7.38 6.87
N ASN A 128 4.32 -8.19 5.99
CA ASN A 128 5.76 -8.21 5.71
C ASN A 128 5.95 -8.13 4.20
N ILE A 129 6.42 -6.98 3.74
CA ILE A 129 6.64 -6.66 2.32
C ILE A 129 8.15 -6.59 2.10
N LYS A 130 8.66 -7.30 1.09
CA LYS A 130 10.02 -7.17 0.60
C LYS A 130 9.99 -6.77 -0.87
N ILE A 131 10.83 -5.81 -1.23
CA ILE A 131 10.96 -5.27 -2.58
C ILE A 131 12.43 -5.37 -2.98
N LYS A 132 12.75 -6.10 -4.04
CA LYS A 132 14.12 -6.15 -4.58
C LYS A 132 14.47 -4.82 -5.27
N HIS A 133 13.57 -4.32 -6.11
CA HIS A 133 13.73 -3.03 -6.78
C HIS A 133 12.37 -2.37 -7.02
N PHE A 134 12.29 -1.06 -6.82
CA PHE A 134 11.19 -0.21 -7.25
C PHE A 134 11.74 1.15 -7.67
N ASP A 135 11.21 1.69 -8.76
CA ASP A 135 11.49 3.06 -9.15
C ASP A 135 10.25 3.70 -9.80
N THR A 136 10.14 5.00 -9.61
CA THR A 136 9.14 5.84 -10.26
C THR A 136 9.65 7.28 -10.36
N GLN A 137 9.16 7.98 -11.36
CA GLN A 137 9.28 9.43 -11.49
C GLN A 137 7.88 10.02 -11.51
N PHE A 138 7.67 11.07 -10.72
CA PHE A 138 6.45 11.84 -10.73
C PHE A 138 6.52 12.90 -11.83
N GLN A 139 5.46 13.00 -12.61
CA GLN A 139 5.20 14.17 -13.44
C GLN A 139 4.61 15.30 -12.59
N THR A 140 3.80 14.96 -11.60
CA THR A 140 3.20 15.90 -10.64
C THR A 140 3.10 15.22 -9.29
N PHE A 141 3.52 15.90 -8.24
CA PHE A 141 3.30 15.53 -6.86
C PHE A 141 2.97 16.81 -6.10
N ASP A 142 1.69 17.00 -5.81
CA ASP A 142 1.15 18.18 -5.16
C ASP A 142 0.23 17.74 -4.03
N LEU A 143 0.75 17.84 -2.80
CA LEU A 143 0.00 17.48 -1.60
C LEU A 143 -1.15 18.46 -1.32
N GLU A 144 -0.98 19.74 -1.66
CA GLU A 144 -1.95 20.80 -1.36
C GLU A 144 -3.20 20.65 -2.24
N ASN A 145 -2.99 20.41 -3.53
CA ASN A 145 -4.07 20.16 -4.49
C ASN A 145 -4.47 18.68 -4.60
N GLN A 146 -3.82 17.80 -3.84
CA GLN A 146 -4.03 16.34 -3.82
C GLN A 146 -3.91 15.71 -5.21
N ILE A 147 -2.89 16.12 -5.97
CA ILE A 147 -2.64 15.66 -7.35
C ILE A 147 -1.36 14.83 -7.40
N VAL A 148 -1.46 13.62 -7.94
CA VAL A 148 -0.32 12.74 -8.18
C VAL A 148 -0.41 12.21 -9.61
N ALA A 149 0.62 12.48 -10.41
CA ALA A 149 0.74 11.96 -11.76
C ALA A 149 2.05 11.16 -11.88
N ILE A 150 1.93 9.88 -12.19
CA ILE A 150 3.02 8.91 -12.29
C ILE A 150 3.00 8.30 -13.70
N PRO A 151 3.87 8.75 -14.62
CA PRO A 151 3.92 8.19 -15.96
C PRO A 151 4.23 6.70 -15.98
N LYS A 152 5.09 6.23 -15.06
CA LYS A 152 5.54 4.84 -15.04
C LYS A 152 5.91 4.36 -13.64
N ILE A 153 5.46 3.16 -13.30
CA ILE A 153 5.86 2.40 -12.12
C ILE A 153 6.62 1.15 -12.56
N ASN A 154 7.84 0.98 -12.06
CA ASN A 154 8.61 -0.24 -12.23
C ASN A 154 8.80 -0.93 -10.89
N LEU A 155 8.55 -2.24 -10.85
CA LEU A 155 8.80 -3.05 -9.65
C LEU A 155 9.36 -4.40 -10.05
N VAL A 156 10.37 -4.88 -9.31
CA VAL A 156 10.93 -6.21 -9.46
C VAL A 156 11.07 -6.87 -8.09
N GLY A 157 10.58 -8.10 -7.96
CA GLY A 157 10.78 -8.93 -6.78
C GLY A 157 10.00 -8.43 -5.58
N LEU A 158 8.67 -8.38 -5.68
CA LEU A 158 7.77 -8.13 -4.54
C LEU A 158 7.38 -9.48 -3.92
N THR A 159 7.67 -9.65 -2.64
CA THR A 159 7.07 -10.70 -1.82
C THR A 159 6.32 -10.06 -0.67
N ALA A 160 5.03 -10.37 -0.52
CA ALA A 160 4.24 -9.88 0.60
C ALA A 160 3.52 -11.03 1.31
N THR A 161 3.54 -11.01 2.64
CA THR A 161 2.68 -11.85 3.47
C THR A 161 1.79 -10.96 4.30
N ILE A 162 0.48 -11.16 4.22
CA ILE A 162 -0.54 -10.40 4.93
C ILE A 162 -1.36 -11.38 5.77
N SER A 163 -1.40 -11.18 7.07
CA SER A 163 -2.20 -11.98 8.00
C SER A 163 -3.09 -11.05 8.78
N GLN A 164 -4.40 -11.30 8.77
CA GLN A 164 -5.36 -10.49 9.50
C GLN A 164 -6.37 -11.32 10.29
N THR A 165 -6.97 -10.68 11.29
CA THR A 165 -8.12 -11.19 12.03
C THR A 165 -9.24 -10.17 11.93
N LEU A 166 -10.27 -10.48 11.15
CA LEU A 166 -11.44 -9.62 11.03
C LEU A 166 -12.28 -9.72 12.30
N THR A 167 -12.45 -8.59 12.98
CA THR A 167 -13.40 -8.41 14.08
C THR A 167 -14.72 -7.89 13.49
N THR A 168 -15.85 -8.54 13.77
CA THR A 168 -17.18 -8.08 13.36
C THR A 168 -17.66 -6.91 14.23
N SER A 169 -16.82 -5.90 14.48
CA SER A 169 -17.29 -4.73 15.23
C SER A 169 -18.07 -3.84 14.26
N LEU A 170 -19.39 -3.84 14.38
CA LEU A 170 -20.22 -2.74 13.93
C LEU A 170 -19.73 -1.50 14.70
N GLN A 171 -18.90 -0.66 14.06
CA GLN A 171 -18.65 0.66 14.61
C GLN A 171 -19.99 1.41 14.56
N LYS A 172 -20.61 1.53 15.72
CA LYS A 172 -21.68 2.50 15.94
C LYS A 172 -21.03 3.86 15.74
N ILE A 173 -21.19 4.45 14.55
CA ILE A 173 -20.74 5.81 14.28
C ILE A 173 -21.41 6.68 15.34
N ALA A 174 -20.61 7.24 16.25
CA ALA A 174 -21.13 8.23 17.18
C ALA A 174 -21.64 9.42 16.34
N PRO A 175 -22.86 9.94 16.58
CA PRO A 175 -23.44 11.01 15.77
C PRO A 175 -22.68 12.35 15.81
N ASN A 176 -21.56 12.43 16.54
CA ASN A 176 -20.68 13.59 16.61
C ASN A 176 -19.30 13.31 16.00
N ALA A 177 -19.24 12.56 14.90
CA ALA A 177 -18.05 12.60 14.06
C ALA A 177 -17.85 14.05 13.61
N ILE A 178 -16.70 14.63 13.98
CA ILE A 178 -16.22 15.89 13.40
C ILE A 178 -16.37 15.72 11.89
N VAL A 179 -17.22 16.53 11.27
CA VAL A 179 -17.30 16.62 9.81
C VAL A 179 -15.94 17.16 9.38
N LEU A 180 -15.03 16.24 9.08
CA LEU A 180 -13.82 16.57 8.34
C LEU A 180 -14.30 17.31 7.08
N PRO A 181 -13.65 18.42 6.68
CA PRO A 181 -13.99 19.09 5.44
C PRO A 181 -14.05 18.04 4.32
N PRO A 182 -14.99 18.15 3.36
CA PRO A 182 -15.17 17.14 2.32
C PRO A 182 -13.82 16.86 1.69
N ASN A 183 -13.26 15.69 2.00
CA ASN A 183 -11.94 15.31 1.53
C ASN A 183 -12.08 15.17 0.02
N ARG A 184 -11.53 16.11 -0.76
CA ARG A 184 -11.54 15.98 -2.21
C ARG A 184 -10.80 14.68 -2.53
N PRO A 185 -11.34 13.82 -3.40
CA PRO A 185 -10.63 12.61 -3.79
C PRO A 185 -9.34 13.02 -4.51
N TRP A 186 -8.24 12.33 -4.20
CA TRP A 186 -6.96 12.57 -4.87
C TRP A 186 -7.11 12.41 -6.38
N LYS A 187 -6.57 13.34 -7.15
CA LYS A 187 -6.45 13.20 -8.61
C LYS A 187 -5.21 12.37 -8.90
N VAL A 188 -5.40 11.08 -9.12
CA VAL A 188 -4.30 10.13 -9.37
C VAL A 188 -4.29 9.73 -10.84
N SER A 189 -3.17 9.99 -11.53
CA SER A 189 -2.93 9.52 -12.89
C SER A 189 -1.75 8.57 -12.91
N VAL A 190 -1.94 7.38 -13.47
CA VAL A 190 -0.87 6.39 -13.66
C VAL A 190 -0.84 6.00 -15.12
N GLY A 191 0.33 6.04 -15.78
CA GLY A 191 0.47 5.67 -17.18
C GLY A 191 0.70 4.16 -17.37
N GLU A 192 1.94 3.74 -17.12
CA GLU A 192 2.36 2.35 -17.23
C GLU A 192 2.70 1.75 -15.86
N ILE A 193 2.37 0.49 -15.66
CA ILE A 193 2.80 -0.31 -14.51
C ILE A 193 3.47 -1.57 -15.06
N ASP A 194 4.74 -1.80 -14.73
CA ASP A 194 5.49 -3.02 -15.08
C ASP A 194 6.02 -3.69 -13.81
N LEU A 195 5.32 -4.71 -13.34
CA LEU A 195 5.69 -5.50 -12.16
C LEU A 195 6.25 -6.86 -12.60
N LYS A 196 7.40 -7.25 -12.06
CA LYS A 196 8.06 -8.53 -12.36
C LYS A 196 8.33 -9.31 -11.09
N LYS A 197 8.14 -10.63 -11.14
CA LYS A 197 8.40 -11.57 -10.04
C LYS A 197 7.66 -11.16 -8.76
N VAL A 198 6.34 -11.24 -8.81
CA VAL A 198 5.46 -10.89 -7.67
C VAL A 198 4.91 -12.16 -7.05
N HIS A 199 4.88 -12.19 -5.72
CA HIS A 199 4.23 -13.22 -4.92
C HIS A 199 3.58 -12.54 -3.71
N VAL A 200 2.29 -12.77 -3.50
CA VAL A 200 1.55 -12.28 -2.34
C VAL A 200 0.78 -13.43 -1.73
N ASP A 201 0.97 -13.64 -0.43
CA ASP A 201 0.19 -14.55 0.39
C ASP A 201 -0.68 -13.73 1.36
N TYR A 202 -1.93 -14.16 1.51
CA TYR A 202 -2.91 -13.56 2.38
C TYR A 202 -3.55 -14.64 3.26
N ALA A 203 -3.77 -14.33 4.54
CA ALA A 203 -4.49 -15.18 5.47
C ALA A 203 -5.45 -14.35 6.34
N GLU A 204 -6.69 -14.81 6.45
CA GLU A 204 -7.71 -14.28 7.36
C GLU A 204 -8.09 -15.38 8.35
N SER A 205 -7.87 -15.13 9.64
CA SER A 205 -7.99 -16.18 10.66
C SER A 205 -9.44 -16.46 11.10
N SER A 206 -10.34 -15.47 11.07
CA SER A 206 -11.74 -15.63 11.52
C SER A 206 -12.53 -16.60 10.65
N GLN A 207 -12.31 -16.57 9.34
CA GLN A 207 -12.94 -17.45 8.34
C GLN A 207 -12.00 -18.54 7.83
N LYS A 208 -10.78 -18.63 8.38
CA LYS A 208 -9.70 -19.51 7.90
C LYS A 208 -9.50 -19.38 6.37
N MET A 209 -9.64 -18.17 5.86
CA MET A 209 -9.45 -17.88 4.44
C MET A 209 -7.96 -17.74 4.15
N LYS A 210 -7.50 -18.37 3.07
CA LYS A 210 -6.16 -18.14 2.51
C LYS A 210 -6.31 -17.69 1.07
N GLY A 211 -5.50 -16.72 0.68
CA GLY A 211 -5.38 -16.24 -0.68
C GLY A 211 -3.92 -16.23 -1.09
N GLN A 212 -3.65 -16.51 -2.35
CA GLN A 212 -2.33 -16.40 -2.94
C GLN A 212 -2.45 -15.87 -4.35
N VAL A 213 -1.56 -14.96 -4.74
CA VAL A 213 -1.37 -14.55 -6.12
C VAL A 213 0.11 -14.43 -6.43
N SER A 214 0.51 -14.95 -7.58
CA SER A 214 1.86 -14.78 -8.11
C SER A 214 1.86 -14.65 -9.62
N PHE A 215 2.85 -13.96 -10.14
CA PHE A 215 3.07 -13.85 -11.58
C PHE A 215 4.53 -13.54 -11.92
N ARG A 216 4.97 -14.00 -13.10
CA ARG A 216 6.31 -13.66 -13.63
C ARG A 216 6.36 -12.19 -14.03
N ARG A 217 5.32 -11.71 -14.71
CA ARG A 217 5.18 -10.32 -15.13
C ARG A 217 3.71 -9.91 -15.20
N TRP A 218 3.42 -8.70 -14.75
CA TRP A 218 2.20 -7.98 -15.06
C TRP A 218 2.58 -6.62 -15.65
N TYR A 219 2.14 -6.37 -16.88
CA TYR A 219 2.25 -5.07 -17.51
C TYR A 219 0.86 -4.52 -17.77
N THR A 220 0.59 -3.28 -17.36
CA THR A 220 -0.66 -2.60 -17.71
C THR A 220 -0.40 -1.17 -18.15
N LYS A 221 -1.16 -0.72 -19.14
CA LYS A 221 -1.24 0.68 -19.58
C LYS A 221 -2.63 1.19 -19.26
N LEU A 222 -2.72 2.06 -18.26
CA LEU A 222 -3.96 2.70 -17.87
C LEU A 222 -4.25 3.87 -18.83
N GLU A 223 -5.53 4.16 -18.98
CA GLU A 223 -6.05 5.35 -19.67
C GLU A 223 -6.65 6.33 -18.67
N LEU A 224 -7.37 5.80 -17.68
CA LEU A 224 -8.01 6.58 -16.63
C LEU A 224 -8.00 5.80 -15.32
N LEU A 225 -7.68 6.52 -14.25
CA LEU A 225 -7.96 6.13 -12.87
C LEU A 225 -8.74 7.27 -12.23
N ASP A 226 -10.04 7.09 -12.09
CA ASP A 226 -10.94 8.08 -11.49
C ASP A 226 -11.43 7.56 -10.14
N LEU A 227 -10.78 8.03 -9.07
CA LEU A 227 -11.13 7.64 -7.70
C LEU A 227 -12.50 8.20 -7.28
N ALA A 228 -12.94 9.32 -7.87
CA ALA A 228 -14.20 9.98 -7.50
C ALA A 228 -15.40 9.23 -8.09
N ASN A 229 -15.25 8.74 -9.33
CA ASN A 229 -16.28 7.99 -10.05
C ASN A 229 -16.08 6.47 -9.98
N GLU A 230 -15.11 5.99 -9.20
CA GLU A 230 -14.77 4.56 -9.04
C GLU A 230 -14.55 3.87 -10.39
N LEU A 231 -13.91 4.56 -11.34
CA LEU A 231 -13.75 4.09 -12.71
C LEU A 231 -12.27 3.87 -13.03
N VAL A 232 -11.96 2.68 -13.57
CA VAL A 232 -10.66 2.39 -14.16
C VAL A 232 -10.84 2.02 -15.62
N VAL A 233 -10.14 2.73 -16.51
CA VAL A 233 -10.07 2.39 -17.92
C VAL A 233 -8.65 1.93 -18.25
N ILE A 234 -8.55 0.71 -18.78
CA ILE A 234 -7.29 0.04 -19.09
C ILE A 234 -7.22 -0.17 -20.60
N ASN A 235 -6.21 0.43 -21.23
CA ASN A 235 -5.94 0.23 -22.64
C ASN A 235 -5.44 -1.20 -22.91
N LYS A 236 -4.49 -1.67 -22.12
CA LYS A 236 -3.91 -3.00 -22.27
C LYS A 236 -3.46 -3.54 -20.92
N THR A 237 -3.79 -4.78 -20.62
CA THR A 237 -3.22 -5.53 -19.49
C THR A 237 -2.67 -6.87 -19.98
N GLN A 238 -1.46 -7.21 -19.54
CA GLN A 238 -0.75 -8.43 -19.93
C GLN A 238 -0.20 -9.13 -18.70
N PHE A 239 -0.53 -10.41 -18.55
CA PHE A 239 0.02 -11.26 -17.50
C PHE A 239 0.84 -12.40 -18.09
N GLU A 240 1.94 -12.72 -17.43
CA GLU A 240 2.77 -13.89 -17.72
C GLU A 240 2.88 -14.78 -16.48
N ASN A 241 2.48 -16.05 -16.64
CA ASN A 241 2.46 -17.06 -15.60
C ASN A 241 1.67 -16.61 -14.35
N LEU A 242 0.43 -16.18 -14.57
CA LEU A 242 -0.48 -15.78 -13.49
C LEU A 242 -0.99 -17.01 -12.77
N ARG A 243 -0.73 -17.09 -11.47
CA ARG A 243 -1.21 -18.15 -10.58
C ARG A 243 -1.97 -17.52 -9.43
N GLY A 244 -3.23 -17.92 -9.24
CA GLY A 244 -4.05 -17.54 -8.10
C GLY A 244 -4.53 -18.78 -7.36
N ALA A 245 -4.68 -18.68 -6.05
CA ALA A 245 -5.36 -19.68 -5.24
C ALA A 245 -6.15 -18.99 -4.14
N VAL A 246 -7.38 -19.45 -3.88
CA VAL A 246 -8.18 -19.02 -2.73
C VAL A 246 -8.75 -20.26 -2.07
N SER A 247 -8.68 -20.35 -0.75
CA SER A 247 -9.27 -21.46 -0.01
C SER A 247 -9.96 -20.99 1.27
N LEU A 248 -11.09 -21.61 1.60
CA LEU A 248 -11.74 -21.51 2.90
C LEU A 248 -11.48 -22.77 3.71
N GLY A 249 -11.03 -22.61 4.95
CA GLY A 249 -10.89 -23.72 5.90
C GLY A 249 -12.22 -24.08 6.58
N LYS A 250 -12.26 -25.24 7.25
CA LYS A 250 -13.41 -25.70 8.04
C LYS A 250 -13.66 -24.77 9.24
N THR A 251 -14.80 -24.11 9.30
CA THR A 251 -15.23 -23.29 10.45
C THR A 251 -16.38 -23.96 11.19
N THR A 252 -16.49 -23.77 12.51
CA THR A 252 -17.52 -24.39 13.36
C THR A 252 -18.78 -23.54 13.51
N SER A 253 -18.83 -22.35 12.91
CA SER A 253 -20.00 -21.48 12.88
C SER A 253 -19.79 -20.40 11.82
N ILE A 254 -20.66 -20.34 10.82
CA ILE A 254 -20.82 -19.16 9.98
C ILE A 254 -21.97 -18.41 10.64
N ALA A 255 -21.70 -17.32 11.36
CA ALA A 255 -22.78 -16.40 11.68
C ALA A 255 -23.43 -16.01 10.35
N ALA A 256 -24.72 -16.27 10.19
CA ALA A 256 -25.45 -15.84 9.00
C ALA A 256 -25.15 -14.36 8.77
N PRO A 257 -24.86 -13.92 7.53
CA PRO A 257 -24.74 -12.50 7.26
C PRO A 257 -26.02 -11.83 7.77
N SER A 258 -25.87 -10.92 8.73
CA SER A 258 -26.96 -10.09 9.21
C SER A 258 -27.61 -9.43 7.99
N THR A 259 -28.90 -9.66 7.78
CA THR A 259 -29.73 -9.09 6.70
C THR A 259 -29.96 -7.59 6.84
N GLU A 260 -29.14 -6.88 7.63
CA GLU A 260 -29.13 -5.44 7.63
C GLU A 260 -28.51 -4.98 6.31
N THR A 261 -29.36 -4.48 5.41
CA THR A 261 -28.93 -3.72 4.24
C THR A 261 -27.97 -2.64 4.70
N PRO A 262 -26.70 -2.62 4.21
CA PRO A 262 -25.82 -1.50 4.45
C PRO A 262 -26.53 -0.22 3.99
N GLN A 263 -26.75 0.75 4.89
CA GLN A 263 -27.30 2.06 4.53
C GLN A 263 -26.36 2.90 3.66
N THR A 264 -25.18 2.38 3.34
CA THR A 264 -24.18 3.01 2.47
C THR A 264 -24.29 2.43 1.07
N LYS A 265 -24.36 3.29 0.05
CA LYS A 265 -24.23 2.91 -1.35
C LYS A 265 -23.00 2.00 -1.49
N PRO A 266 -23.12 0.76 -2.01
CA PRO A 266 -21.98 -0.10 -2.20
C PRO A 266 -21.00 0.59 -3.17
N ASN A 267 -19.73 0.66 -2.79
CA ASN A 267 -18.67 1.09 -3.69
C ASN A 267 -18.68 0.15 -4.91
N ALA A 268 -18.92 0.71 -6.09
CA ALA A 268 -19.21 -0.02 -7.32
C ALA A 268 -18.18 0.36 -8.38
N TRP A 269 -16.98 -0.18 -8.23
CA TRP A 269 -15.90 0.05 -9.16
C TRP A 269 -16.24 -0.49 -10.55
N GLU A 270 -16.16 0.35 -11.57
CA GLU A 270 -16.27 -0.05 -12.96
C GLU A 270 -14.87 -0.20 -13.56
N VAL A 271 -14.57 -1.38 -14.11
CA VAL A 271 -13.29 -1.66 -14.76
C VAL A 271 -13.52 -2.00 -16.23
N LYS A 272 -13.08 -1.10 -17.12
CA LYS A 272 -13.16 -1.25 -18.58
C LYS A 272 -11.80 -1.62 -19.14
N ILE A 273 -11.70 -2.76 -19.84
CA ILE A 273 -10.42 -3.25 -20.37
C ILE A 273 -10.53 -3.46 -21.89
N LYS A 274 -9.78 -2.67 -22.67
CA LYS A 274 -9.80 -2.77 -24.15
C LYS A 274 -9.09 -4.03 -24.65
N GLN A 275 -7.92 -4.35 -24.10
CA GLN A 275 -7.13 -5.53 -24.47
C GLN A 275 -6.60 -6.27 -23.24
N THR A 276 -6.89 -7.57 -23.15
CA THR A 276 -6.32 -8.48 -22.15
C THR A 276 -5.53 -9.58 -22.84
N GLU A 277 -4.32 -9.85 -22.33
CA GLU A 277 -3.54 -11.01 -22.73
C GLU A 277 -3.00 -11.73 -21.49
N VAL A 278 -3.32 -13.01 -21.35
CA VAL A 278 -2.81 -13.83 -20.26
C VAL A 278 -2.08 -15.01 -20.87
N ALA A 279 -0.75 -14.99 -20.75
CA ALA A 279 0.09 -16.13 -21.08
C ALA A 279 0.25 -16.97 -19.81
N GLN A 280 -0.29 -18.18 -19.82
CA GLN A 280 -0.31 -19.13 -18.72
C GLN A 280 -1.10 -18.62 -17.50
N LEU A 281 -2.29 -19.19 -17.33
CA LEU A 281 -3.16 -18.96 -16.18
C LEU A 281 -3.32 -20.26 -15.40
N PHE A 282 -3.16 -20.16 -14.09
CA PHE A 282 -3.61 -21.16 -13.14
C PHE A 282 -4.46 -20.46 -12.07
N PHE A 283 -5.67 -20.95 -11.82
CA PHE A 283 -6.48 -20.49 -10.71
C PHE A 283 -7.08 -21.69 -9.98
N GLN A 284 -7.09 -21.63 -8.65
CA GLN A 284 -7.67 -22.65 -7.80
C GLN A 284 -8.58 -22.01 -6.74
N TRP A 285 -9.75 -22.59 -6.54
CA TRP A 285 -10.69 -22.24 -5.50
C TRP A 285 -11.10 -23.51 -4.75
N ASP A 286 -11.01 -23.48 -3.42
CA ASP A 286 -11.37 -24.62 -2.57
C ASP A 286 -12.12 -24.20 -1.30
N ASN A 287 -13.37 -24.62 -1.18
CA ASN A 287 -14.17 -24.46 0.03
C ASN A 287 -14.21 -25.76 0.84
N HIS A 288 -13.33 -25.88 1.83
CA HIS A 288 -13.24 -27.09 2.67
C HIS A 288 -14.42 -27.27 3.64
N ASN A 289 -15.40 -26.37 3.65
CA ASN A 289 -16.66 -26.55 4.37
C ASN A 289 -17.65 -27.48 3.64
N VAL A 290 -17.41 -27.75 2.36
CA VAL A 290 -18.24 -28.63 1.53
C VAL A 290 -17.38 -29.82 1.07
N ASN A 291 -17.96 -31.02 1.06
CA ASN A 291 -17.27 -32.18 0.52
C ASN A 291 -17.33 -32.17 -1.01
N PRO A 292 -16.27 -32.60 -1.71
CA PRO A 292 -16.27 -32.64 -3.18
C PRO A 292 -17.38 -33.51 -3.74
N ILE A 293 -18.01 -33.07 -4.83
CA ILE A 293 -19.00 -33.87 -5.55
C ILE A 293 -18.34 -34.70 -6.66
N THR A 294 -18.86 -35.90 -6.90
CA THR A 294 -18.33 -36.83 -7.93
C THR A 294 -19.05 -36.76 -9.26
N LYS A 295 -20.14 -35.97 -9.34
CA LYS A 295 -20.96 -35.79 -10.55
C LYS A 295 -21.29 -34.32 -10.73
N GLY A 296 -21.18 -33.82 -11.95
CA GLY A 296 -21.46 -32.42 -12.28
C GLY A 296 -20.28 -31.48 -12.02
N LEU A 297 -20.52 -30.17 -12.14
CA LEU A 297 -19.53 -29.14 -11.89
C LEU A 297 -19.52 -28.76 -10.41
N ASP A 298 -18.35 -28.89 -9.77
CA ASP A 298 -18.18 -28.56 -8.36
C ASP A 298 -17.80 -27.08 -8.17
N PHE A 299 -18.79 -26.23 -7.89
CA PHE A 299 -18.57 -24.81 -7.62
C PHE A 299 -17.80 -24.53 -6.31
N ASN A 300 -17.63 -25.52 -5.44
CA ASN A 300 -16.83 -25.40 -4.21
C ASN A 300 -15.37 -25.79 -4.42
N HIS A 301 -15.06 -26.50 -5.50
CA HIS A 301 -13.72 -26.99 -5.82
C HIS A 301 -13.42 -26.79 -7.30
N LEU A 302 -12.91 -25.60 -7.65
CA LEU A 302 -12.68 -25.20 -9.03
C LEU A 302 -11.19 -25.08 -9.32
N GLN A 303 -10.77 -25.63 -10.47
CA GLN A 303 -9.45 -25.40 -11.02
C GLN A 303 -9.55 -24.95 -12.48
N LEU A 304 -8.88 -23.84 -12.80
CA LEU A 304 -8.76 -23.32 -14.14
C LEU A 304 -7.28 -23.34 -14.54
N LYS A 305 -6.98 -24.00 -15.65
CA LYS A 305 -5.65 -24.02 -16.25
C LYS A 305 -5.75 -23.68 -17.72
N ASN A 306 -5.01 -22.68 -18.17
CA ASN A 306 -4.97 -22.28 -19.57
C ASN A 306 -3.55 -21.88 -19.97
N SER A 307 -3.11 -22.27 -21.17
CA SER A 307 -1.81 -21.90 -21.73
C SER A 307 -1.81 -20.48 -22.29
N HIS A 308 -2.89 -20.03 -22.94
CA HIS A 308 -3.03 -18.70 -23.52
C HIS A 308 -4.51 -18.25 -23.58
N PHE A 309 -4.78 -17.02 -23.14
CA PHE A 309 -6.15 -16.47 -23.07
C PHE A 309 -6.16 -14.99 -23.48
N LYS A 310 -7.10 -14.60 -24.37
CA LYS A 310 -7.28 -13.21 -24.85
C LYS A 310 -8.75 -12.76 -24.78
N PRO A 311 -9.29 -12.47 -23.59
CA PRO A 311 -10.68 -12.06 -23.43
C PRO A 311 -10.86 -10.56 -23.69
N ARG A 312 -12.09 -10.17 -24.08
CA ARG A 312 -12.58 -8.81 -23.85
C ARG A 312 -13.32 -8.80 -22.52
N ILE A 313 -12.94 -7.90 -21.61
CA ILE A 313 -13.40 -7.91 -20.23
C ILE A 313 -13.95 -6.53 -19.88
N SER A 314 -15.19 -6.49 -19.40
CA SER A 314 -15.76 -5.37 -18.66
C SER A 314 -16.32 -5.96 -17.36
N ILE A 315 -15.88 -5.47 -16.20
CA ILE A 315 -16.30 -6.01 -14.91
C ILE A 315 -16.74 -4.84 -14.02
N THR A 316 -17.91 -4.98 -13.43
CA THR A 316 -18.34 -4.14 -12.30
C THR A 316 -18.07 -4.92 -11.02
N LEU A 317 -17.23 -4.37 -10.16
CA LEU A 317 -16.79 -4.99 -8.92
C LEU A 317 -17.43 -4.22 -7.75
N HIS A 318 -18.14 -4.93 -6.89
CA HIS A 318 -18.76 -4.35 -5.70
C HIS A 318 -17.88 -4.64 -4.48
N ASN A 319 -17.73 -3.65 -3.60
CA ASN A 319 -17.08 -3.79 -2.28
C ASN A 319 -15.60 -4.25 -2.33
N LEU A 320 -14.81 -3.77 -3.30
CA LEU A 320 -13.38 -4.13 -3.45
C LEU A 320 -12.47 -3.71 -2.29
N LEU A 321 -12.93 -2.77 -1.48
CA LEU A 321 -12.21 -2.26 -0.32
C LEU A 321 -13.12 -2.42 0.89
N PRO A 322 -12.61 -2.84 2.07
CA PRO A 322 -13.36 -2.62 3.30
C PRO A 322 -13.71 -1.12 3.37
N PRO A 323 -14.90 -0.75 3.92
CA PRO A 323 -15.19 0.65 4.19
C PRO A 323 -13.99 1.21 4.95
N THR A 324 -13.37 2.23 4.38
CA THR A 324 -12.10 2.78 4.81
C THR A 324 -12.13 3.16 6.30
N LEU A 325 -11.00 2.91 6.96
CA LEU A 325 -10.66 3.40 8.32
C LEU A 325 -10.88 4.91 8.48
#